data_AF-A0A645A814-F1
#
_entry.id   AF-A0A645A814-F1
#
_cell.length_a   1.000
_cell.length_b   1.000
_cell.length_c   1.000
_cell.angle_alpha   90.00
_cell.angle_beta   90.00
_cell.angle_gamma   90.00
#
_symmetry.space_group_name_H-M   'P 1'
#
loop_
_entity.id
_entity.type
_entity.pdbx_description
1 polymer ?
#
loop_
_entity_poly.entity_id
_entity_poly.type
_entity_poly.pdbx_seq_one_letter_code
_entity_poly.pdbx_strand_id
1 'polypeptide(L)'
;MQALPVSALVDADLAAHPEQRGDTTGCGDNFAGGLLAALIMQLASGIQPGDLDIYDAAGWASASGGFACFCVGGTYLEQYPGEKYEKLLRYREAYRKQIGK
;
A
#
# COMPACT_ATOMS: atom_id res chain seq x y z
N MET A 1 5.78 7.40 -20.92
CA MET A 1 5.76 6.66 -19.64
C MET A 1 4.43 6.96 -19.00
N GLN A 2 3.58 5.95 -18.78
CA GLN A 2 2.28 6.15 -18.14
C GLN A 2 2.49 6.23 -16.63
N ALA A 3 1.95 7.27 -15.98
CA ALA A 3 2.02 7.38 -14.53
C ALA A 3 1.17 6.28 -13.88
N LEU A 4 1.68 5.69 -12.79
CA LEU A 4 0.90 4.78 -11.97
C LEU A 4 -0.10 5.58 -11.11
N PRO A 5 -1.37 5.16 -11.03
CA PRO A 5 -2.39 5.91 -10.31
C PRO A 5 -2.24 5.73 -8.79
N VAL A 6 -2.99 6.52 -8.03
CA VAL A 6 -3.28 6.26 -6.60
C VAL A 6 -4.31 5.14 -6.44
N SER A 7 -4.46 4.60 -5.24
CA SER A 7 -5.44 3.53 -4.95
C SER A 7 -6.87 4.06 -4.91
N ALA A 8 -7.66 3.73 -5.93
CA ALA A 8 -9.05 4.18 -6.02
C ALA A 8 -9.93 3.61 -4.90
N LEU A 9 -9.63 2.40 -4.41
CA LEU A 9 -10.39 1.80 -3.30
C LEU A 9 -10.15 2.55 -1.99
N VAL A 10 -8.93 3.03 -1.72
CA VAL A 10 -8.66 3.85 -0.54
C VAL A 10 -9.48 5.13 -0.58
N ASP A 11 -9.51 5.82 -1.73
CA ASP A 11 -10.31 7.04 -1.89
C ASP A 11 -11.80 6.79 -1.68
N ALA A 12 -12.31 5.67 -2.23
CA ALA A 12 -13.70 5.27 -2.06
C ALA A 12 -14.06 4.97 -0.60
N ASP A 13 -13.20 4.25 0.12
CA ASP A 13 -13.42 3.92 1.53
C ASP A 13 -13.35 5.15 2.43
N LEU A 14 -12.40 6.07 2.21
CA LEU A 14 -12.33 7.35 2.93
C LEU A 14 -13.56 8.22 2.68
N ALA A 15 -14.11 8.19 1.47
CA ALA A 15 -15.33 8.92 1.13
C ALA A 15 -16.59 8.29 1.75
N ALA A 16 -16.66 6.96 1.78
CA ALA A 16 -17.78 6.20 2.38
C ALA A 16 -17.76 6.24 3.91
N HIS A 17 -16.58 6.33 4.52
CA HIS A 17 -16.35 6.27 5.96
C HIS A 17 -15.53 7.48 6.45
N PRO A 18 -16.06 8.71 6.37
CA PRO A 18 -15.34 9.91 6.80
C PRO A 18 -14.97 9.88 8.30
N GLU A 19 -15.67 9.10 9.11
CA GLU A 19 -15.37 8.88 10.54
C GLU A 19 -14.07 8.10 10.77
N GLN A 20 -13.59 7.34 9.77
CA GLN A 20 -12.35 6.59 9.84
C GLN A 20 -11.15 7.38 9.33
N ARG A 21 -11.36 8.63 8.90
CA ARG A 21 -10.30 9.49 8.37
C ARG A 21 -9.37 9.92 9.50
N GLY A 22 -8.10 9.59 9.35
CA GLY A 22 -7.01 10.12 10.16
C GLY A 22 -6.43 11.41 9.56
N ASP A 23 -5.10 11.47 9.46
CA ASP A 23 -4.38 12.58 8.84
C ASP A 23 -3.54 12.12 7.63
N THR A 24 -2.70 12.98 7.08
CA THR A 24 -1.81 12.64 5.95
C THR A 24 -0.35 12.42 6.37
N THR A 25 -0.09 12.40 7.68
CA THR A 25 1.25 12.24 8.22
C THR A 25 1.74 10.84 7.87
N GLY A 26 2.97 10.74 7.36
CA GLY A 26 3.58 9.45 7.04
C GLY A 26 3.04 8.75 5.80
N CYS A 27 2.12 9.33 5.01
CA CYS A 27 1.68 8.70 3.74
C CYS A 27 2.87 8.41 2.81
N GLY A 28 3.82 9.34 2.69
CA GLY A 28 5.04 9.17 1.89
C GLY A 28 5.97 8.08 2.43
N ASP A 29 6.20 8.05 3.74
CA ASP A 29 7.05 7.04 4.38
C ASP A 29 6.43 5.64 4.29
N ASN A 30 5.11 5.54 4.45
CA ASN A 30 4.37 4.29 4.29
C ASN A 30 4.37 3.82 2.83
N PHE A 31 4.28 4.74 1.87
CA PHE A 31 4.42 4.43 0.44
C PHE A 31 5.83 3.89 0.15
N ALA A 32 6.88 4.62 0.55
CA ALA A 32 8.26 4.21 0.34
C ALA A 32 8.58 2.89 1.05
N GLY A 33 8.11 2.72 2.30
CA GLY A 33 8.25 1.50 3.06
C GLY A 33 7.54 0.31 2.42
N GLY A 34 6.32 0.49 1.91
CA GLY A 34 5.59 -0.53 1.17
C GLY A 34 6.30 -0.96 -0.11
N LEU A 35 6.84 0.01 -0.86
CA LEU A 35 7.63 -0.25 -2.07
C LEU A 35 8.89 -1.07 -1.74
N LEU A 36 9.68 -0.61 -0.77
CA LEU A 36 10.93 -1.26 -0.38
C LEU A 36 10.69 -2.66 0.17
N ALA A 37 9.70 -2.83 1.05
CA ALA A 37 9.35 -4.13 1.62
C ALA A 37 8.98 -5.13 0.52
N ALA A 38 8.15 -4.74 -0.44
CA ALA A 38 7.75 -5.61 -1.54
C ALA A 38 8.94 -6.03 -2.42
N LEU A 39 9.81 -5.09 -2.80
CA LEU A 39 11.00 -5.41 -3.59
C LEU A 39 11.96 -6.33 -2.83
N ILE A 40 12.19 -6.08 -1.54
CA ILE A 40 13.05 -6.92 -0.70
C ILE A 40 12.47 -8.32 -0.55
N MET A 41 11.16 -8.47 -0.36
CA MET A 41 10.50 -9.77 -0.28
C MET A 41 10.65 -10.56 -1.59
N GLN A 42 10.51 -9.90 -2.75
CA GLN A 42 10.75 -10.52 -4.04
C GLN A 42 12.21 -11.00 -4.17
N LEU A 43 13.18 -10.16 -3.86
CA LEU A 43 14.61 -10.53 -3.88
C LEU A 43 14.91 -11.69 -2.91
N ALA A 44 14.36 -11.64 -1.70
CA ALA A 44 14.53 -12.68 -0.68
C ALA A 44 13.90 -14.03 -1.10
N SER A 45 12.87 -14.02 -1.96
CA SER A 45 12.30 -15.22 -2.57
C SER A 45 13.10 -15.79 -3.75
N GLY A 46 14.23 -15.16 -4.11
CA GLY A 46 15.12 -15.60 -5.19
C GLY A 46 14.83 -14.97 -6.56
N ILE A 47 13.88 -14.03 -6.66
CA ILE A 47 13.63 -13.27 -7.89
C ILE A 47 14.86 -12.42 -8.18
N GLN A 48 15.34 -12.46 -9.42
CA GLN A 48 16.52 -11.69 -9.82
C GLN A 48 16.15 -10.21 -10.04
N PRO A 49 17.08 -9.26 -9.87
CA PRO A 49 16.78 -7.83 -10.00
C PRO A 49 16.12 -7.42 -11.33
N GLY A 50 16.37 -8.14 -12.43
CA GLY A 50 15.76 -7.88 -13.73
C GLY A 50 14.31 -8.37 -13.89
N ASP A 51 13.85 -9.23 -12.98
CA ASP A 51 12.55 -9.90 -13.05
C ASP A 51 11.57 -9.40 -11.96
N LEU A 52 11.93 -8.33 -11.24
CA LEU A 52 11.09 -7.76 -10.19
C LEU A 52 9.76 -7.25 -10.75
N ASP A 53 8.66 -7.67 -10.14
CA ASP A 53 7.33 -7.14 -10.44
C ASP A 53 7.17 -5.76 -9.77
N ILE A 54 7.55 -4.72 -10.52
CA ILE A 54 7.39 -3.33 -10.09
C ILE A 54 5.93 -2.91 -9.93
N TYR A 55 4.99 -3.58 -10.61
CA TYR A 55 3.56 -3.29 -10.50
C TYR A 55 2.99 -3.86 -9.21
N ASP A 56 3.46 -5.04 -8.79
CA ASP A 56 3.20 -5.56 -7.45
C ASP A 56 3.70 -4.60 -6.37
N ALA A 57 4.98 -4.20 -6.47
CA ALA A 57 5.60 -3.33 -5.49
C ALA A 57 4.89 -1.96 -5.40
N ALA A 58 4.46 -1.41 -6.54
CA ALA A 58 3.63 -0.21 -6.57
C ALA A 58 2.23 -0.40 -5.95
N GLY A 59 1.65 -1.60 -6.06
CA GLY A 59 0.40 -1.95 -5.38
C GLY A 59 0.55 -1.94 -3.86
N TRP A 60 1.63 -2.53 -3.34
CA TRP A 60 1.96 -2.46 -1.92
C TRP A 60 2.26 -1.05 -1.44
N ALA A 61 3.01 -0.27 -2.23
CA ALA A 61 3.29 1.13 -1.95
C ALA A 61 2.01 1.97 -1.87
N SER A 62 1.14 1.85 -2.87
CA SER A 62 -0.12 2.60 -2.96
C SER A 62 -1.10 2.19 -1.85
N ALA A 63 -1.20 0.89 -1.55
CA ALA A 63 -1.98 0.38 -0.44
C ALA A 63 -1.47 0.94 0.90
N SER A 64 -0.18 0.83 1.16
CA SER A 64 0.43 1.26 2.42
C SER A 64 0.35 2.77 2.64
N GLY A 65 0.71 3.56 1.62
CA GLY A 65 0.65 5.03 1.68
C GLY A 65 -0.79 5.55 1.80
N GLY A 66 -1.72 4.96 1.06
CA GLY A 66 -3.15 5.30 1.17
C GLY A 66 -3.75 4.86 2.52
N PHE A 67 -3.35 3.70 3.03
CA PHE A 67 -3.84 3.22 4.33
C PHE A 67 -3.42 4.12 5.50
N ALA A 68 -2.28 4.83 5.39
CA ALA A 68 -1.88 5.81 6.39
C ALA A 68 -2.92 6.93 6.59
N CYS A 69 -3.78 7.20 5.59
CA CYS A 69 -4.88 8.16 5.72
C CYS A 69 -5.97 7.74 6.72
N PHE A 70 -5.98 6.48 7.18
CA PHE A 70 -6.88 5.98 8.22
C PHE A 70 -6.29 6.08 9.63
N CYS A 71 -5.06 6.57 9.80
CA CYS A 71 -4.42 6.73 11.10
C CYS A 71 -3.95 8.16 11.36
N VAL A 72 -3.76 8.51 12.63
CA VAL A 72 -3.20 9.79 13.06
C VAL A 72 -1.72 9.58 13.42
N GLY A 73 -0.84 10.43 12.91
CA GLY A 73 0.60 10.38 13.22
C GLY A 73 1.43 9.38 12.40
N GLY A 74 0.87 8.78 11.34
CA GLY A 74 1.60 8.03 10.31
C GLY A 74 2.15 6.66 10.69
N THR A 75 2.01 6.23 11.94
CA THR A 75 2.36 4.87 12.37
C THR A 75 1.10 4.13 12.79
N TYR A 76 0.82 3.02 12.10
CA TYR A 76 -0.26 2.13 12.51
C TYR A 76 0.24 1.18 13.60
N LEU A 77 -0.37 1.27 14.78
CA LEU A 77 -0.06 0.38 15.91
C LEU A 77 -0.94 -0.87 15.81
N GLU A 78 -0.32 -1.99 15.48
CA GLU A 78 -1.02 -3.26 15.35
C GLU A 78 -1.48 -3.78 16.72
N GLN A 79 -2.67 -4.39 16.74
CA GLN A 79 -3.20 -5.10 17.91
C GLN A 79 -2.64 -6.53 18.00
N TYR A 80 -2.28 -7.11 16.86
CA TYR A 80 -1.64 -8.41 16.75
C TYR A 80 -0.67 -8.41 15.56
N PRO A 81 0.41 -9.21 15.60
CA PRO A 81 1.40 -9.23 14.54
C PRO A 81 0.77 -9.50 13.17
N GLY A 82 0.99 -8.60 12.21
CA GLY A 82 0.52 -8.75 10.83
C GLY A 82 -0.87 -8.18 10.53
N GLU A 83 -1.56 -7.59 11.51
CA GLU A 83 -2.86 -6.94 11.32
C GLU A 83 -2.84 -5.92 10.16
N LYS A 84 -1.80 -5.08 10.10
CA LYS A 84 -1.70 -4.07 9.04
C LYS A 84 -1.58 -4.74 7.69
N TYR A 85 -0.73 -5.77 7.58
CA TYR A 85 -0.55 -6.53 6.34
C TYR A 85 -1.88 -7.10 5.82
N GLU A 86 -2.68 -7.71 6.70
CA GLU A 86 -4.01 -8.23 6.36
C GLU A 86 -4.94 -7.14 5.83
N LYS A 87 -4.96 -5.97 6.46
CA LYS A 87 -5.77 -4.83 6.00
C LYS A 87 -5.29 -4.28 4.66
N LEU A 88 -3.98 -4.28 4.42
CA LEU A 88 -3.38 -3.81 3.16
C LEU A 88 -3.67 -4.72 1.98
N LEU A 89 -3.79 -6.04 2.19
CA LEU A 89 -4.04 -7.01 1.12
C LEU A 89 -5.22 -6.60 0.23
N ARG A 90 -6.35 -6.20 0.83
CA ARG A 90 -7.55 -5.79 0.06
C ARG A 90 -7.26 -4.62 -0.89
N TYR A 91 -6.46 -3.67 -0.45
CA TYR A 91 -6.09 -2.49 -1.22
C TYR A 91 -5.07 -2.82 -2.30
N ARG A 92 -4.09 -3.69 -2.01
CA ARG A 92 -3.13 -4.18 -3.01
C ARG A 92 -3.84 -4.96 -4.11
N GLU A 93 -4.75 -5.86 -3.76
CA GLU A 93 -5.53 -6.63 -4.75
C GLU A 93 -6.42 -5.73 -5.61
N ALA A 94 -7.11 -4.77 -5.00
CA ALA A 94 -7.93 -3.82 -5.74
C ALA A 94 -7.09 -2.94 -6.67
N TYR A 95 -5.91 -2.52 -6.21
CA TYR A 95 -4.97 -1.74 -7.02
C TYR A 95 -4.49 -2.52 -8.26
N ARG A 96 -4.10 -3.78 -8.11
CA ARG A 96 -3.69 -4.62 -9.25
C ARG A 96 -4.78 -4.74 -10.30
N LYS A 97 -6.03 -4.96 -9.86
CA LYS A 97 -7.20 -4.95 -10.74
C LYS A 97 -7.38 -3.59 -11.44
N GLN A 98 -7.21 -2.49 -10.71
CA GLN A 98 -7.30 -1.12 -11.25
C GLN A 98 -6.30 -0.88 -12.39
N ILE A 99 -5.08 -1.42 -12.30
CA ILE A 99 -4.04 -1.24 -13.32
C ILE A 99 -3.96 -2.38 -14.35
N GLY A 100 -4.85 -3.37 -14.27
CA GLY A 100 -4.91 -4.51 -15.19
C GLY A 100 -3.72 -5.47 -15.10
N LYS A 101 -3.24 -5.74 -13.88
CA LYS A 101 -2.09 -6.62 -13.59
C LYS A 101 -2.43 -7.76 -12.64
#